data_AF-A0AAI8KAA5-F1
#
_entry.id   AF-A0AAI8KAA5-F1
#
_cell.length_a   1.000
_cell.length_b   1.000
_cell.length_c   1.000
_cell.angle_alpha   90.00
_cell.angle_beta   90.00
_cell.angle_gamma   90.00
#
_symmetry.space_group_name_H-M   'P 1'
#
loop_
_entity.id
_entity.type
_entity.pdbx_description
1 polymer ?
#
loop_
_entity_poly.entity_id
_entity_poly.type
_entity_poly.pdbx_seq_one_letter_code
_entity_poly.pdbx_strand_id
1 'polypeptide(L)' 'MKPIVLIGHKHDCALHSEGEVVPGAIFHCGAWSFHFKGQEVARQGDHIERGGVLIEGDPNCQVS' A
#
# COMPACT_ATOMS: atom_id res chain seq x y z
N MET A 1 -6.45 -17.24 5.46
CA MET A 1 -5.63 -16.48 4.49
C MET A 1 -5.82 -15.00 4.79
N LYS A 2 -4.74 -14.22 4.84
CA LYS A 2 -4.80 -12.75 4.95
C LYS A 2 -4.80 -12.16 3.54
N PRO A 3 -5.67 -11.18 3.22
CA PRO A 3 -5.64 -10.50 1.93
C PRO A 3 -4.37 -9.66 1.79
N ILE A 4 -3.89 -9.51 0.55
CA ILE A 4 -2.78 -8.60 0.21
C ILE A 4 -3.39 -7.25 -0.17
N VAL A 5 -2.80 -6.16 0.32
CA VAL A 5 -3.17 -4.79 -0.05
C VAL A 5 -2.38 -4.39 -1.29
N LEU A 6 -3.05 -3.75 -2.24
CA LEU A 6 -2.43 -3.28 -3.49
C LEU A 6 -2.52 -1.75 -3.56
N ILE A 7 -1.61 -1.13 -4.29
CA ILE A 7 -1.74 0.28 -4.68
C ILE A 7 -3.05 0.42 -5.44
N GLY A 8 -3.86 1.41 -5.11
CA GLY A 8 -5.21 1.57 -5.66
C GLY A 8 -6.34 0.97 -4.83
N HIS A 9 -6.04 0.25 -3.75
CA HIS A 9 -7.09 -0.22 -2.84
C HIS A 9 -7.72 0.93 -2.06
N LYS A 10 -9.04 0.85 -1.89
CA LYS A 10 -9.80 1.77 -1.07
C LYS A 10 -9.60 1.49 0.42
N HIS A 11 -9.36 2.55 1.15
CA HIS A 11 -9.33 2.60 2.60
C HIS A 11 -10.50 3.46 3.07
N ASP A 12 -11.43 2.84 3.78
CA ASP A 12 -12.54 3.56 4.42
C ASP A 12 -12.12 3.96 5.83
N CYS A 13 -11.73 5.23 6.00
CA CYS A 13 -11.34 5.78 7.29
C CYS A 13 -12.47 6.62 7.86
N ALA A 14 -12.93 6.30 9.07
CA ALA A 14 -13.90 7.15 9.78
C ALA A 14 -13.40 8.60 10.03
N LEU A 15 -12.07 8.82 10.00
CA LEU A 15 -11.45 10.13 10.23
C LEU A 15 -11.34 10.99 8.97
N HIS A 16 -11.12 10.38 7.80
CA HIS A 16 -10.80 11.12 6.57
C HIS A 16 -11.69 10.72 5.39
N SER A 17 -12.77 9.95 5.60
CA SER A 17 -13.61 9.36 4.56
C SER A 17 -12.84 8.38 3.66
N GLU A 18 -13.47 7.87 2.62
CA GLU A 18 -12.85 6.95 1.66
C GLU A 18 -11.61 7.59 1.00
N GLY A 19 -10.49 6.87 0.99
CA GLY A 19 -9.27 7.25 0.28
C GLY A 19 -8.58 6.05 -0.38
N GLU A 20 -7.57 6.29 -1.20
CA GLU A 20 -6.86 5.25 -1.96
C GLU A 20 -5.43 5.08 -1.46
N VAL A 21 -4.93 3.83 -1.45
CA VAL A 21 -3.53 3.55 -1.17
C VAL A 21 -2.67 4.01 -2.34
N VAL A 22 -1.69 4.87 -2.06
CA VAL A 22 -0.75 5.46 -3.02
C VAL A 22 0.69 5.23 -2.57
N PRO A 23 1.68 5.21 -3.48
CA PRO A 23 3.07 4.94 -3.12
C PRO A 23 3.66 5.92 -2.09
N GLY A 24 4.47 5.39 -1.17
CA GLY A 24 5.12 6.11 -0.06
C GLY A 24 6.14 7.18 -0.45
N ALA A 25 6.70 7.09 -1.66
CA ALA A 25 7.77 7.95 -2.12
C ALA A 25 7.48 8.46 -3.54
N ILE A 26 7.67 9.77 -3.74
CA ILE A 26 7.67 10.41 -5.07
C ILE A 26 8.84 9.87 -5.93
N PHE A 27 9.82 9.21 -5.31
CA PHE A 27 10.81 8.39 -6.00
C PHE A 27 10.27 6.96 -6.18
N HIS A 28 9.96 6.63 -7.43
CA HIS A 28 9.62 5.31 -7.98
C HIS A 28 10.69 4.22 -7.69
N CYS A 29 10.98 3.91 -6.44
CA CYS A 29 12.08 3.01 -6.08
C CYS A 29 11.72 1.93 -5.07
N GLY A 30 10.45 1.71 -4.77
CA GLY A 30 10.10 0.61 -3.88
C GLY A 30 8.90 -0.15 -4.42
N ALA A 31 9.11 -1.40 -4.84
CA ALA A 31 8.12 -2.35 -5.36
C ALA A 31 7.67 -2.27 -6.82
N TRP A 32 8.34 -1.49 -7.69
CA TRP A 32 8.23 -1.72 -9.15
C TRP A 32 8.51 -3.20 -9.51
N SER A 33 9.31 -3.92 -8.73
CA SER A 33 9.66 -5.33 -8.99
C SER A 33 8.54 -6.33 -8.69
N PHE A 34 7.55 -6.03 -7.83
CA PHE A 34 6.60 -7.03 -7.33
C PHE A 34 5.14 -6.65 -7.60
N HIS A 35 4.61 -7.27 -8.66
CA HIS A 35 3.23 -7.08 -9.09
C HIS A 35 2.39 -8.32 -8.79
N PHE A 36 1.23 -8.12 -8.17
CA PHE A 36 0.20 -9.15 -8.13
C PHE A 36 -0.81 -8.87 -9.25
N LYS A 37 -0.87 -9.76 -10.25
CA LYS A 37 -1.75 -9.62 -11.42
C LYS A 37 -1.59 -8.28 -12.16
N GLY A 38 -0.37 -7.73 -12.20
CA GLY A 38 -0.06 -6.47 -12.86
C GLY A 38 -0.34 -5.22 -12.04
N GLN A 39 -0.78 -5.36 -10.79
CA GLN A 39 -0.96 -4.25 -9.85
C GLN A 39 0.12 -4.30 -8.76
N GLU A 40 0.67 -3.14 -8.42
CA GLU A 40 1.73 -3.03 -7.42
C GLU A 40 1.21 -3.41 -6.03
N VAL A 41 2.01 -4.18 -5.29
CA VAL A 41 1.69 -4.57 -3.91
C VAL A 41 2.04 -3.43 -2.95
N ALA A 42 1.11 -3.08 -2.08
CA ALA A 42 1.33 -2.06 -1.06
C ALA A 42 2.22 -2.59 0.08
N ARG A 43 3.00 -1.70 0.69
CA ARG A 43 3.99 -2.01 1.72
C ARG A 43 3.87 -1.09 2.90
N GLN A 44 4.50 -1.50 4.01
CA GLN A 44 4.75 -0.60 5.13
C GLN A 44 5.53 0.63 4.62
N GLY A 45 5.02 1.82 4.92
CA GLY A 45 5.53 3.10 4.45
C GLY A 45 4.77 3.70 3.26
N ASP A 46 3.93 2.93 2.56
CA ASP A 46 3.06 3.50 1.53
C ASP A 46 1.97 4.38 2.15
N HIS A 47 1.46 5.31 1.37
CA HIS A 47 0.54 6.33 1.81
C HIS A 47 -0.92 5.97 1.52
N ILE A 48 -1.82 6.68 2.19
CA ILE A 48 -3.19 6.88 1.70
C ILE A 48 -3.25 8.34 1.22
N GLU A 49 -3.92 8.61 0.10
CA GLU A 49 -3.98 9.93 -0.54
C GLU A 49 -4.30 11.09 0.44
N ARG A 50 -5.03 10.80 1.52
CA ARG A 50 -5.47 11.76 2.55
C ARG A 50 -4.47 11.93 3.71
N GLY A 51 -3.23 11.52 3.53
CA GLY A 51 -2.14 11.71 4.51
C GLY A 51 -1.95 10.55 5.51
N GLY A 52 -2.60 9.40 5.27
CA GLY A 52 -2.36 8.19 6.04
C GLY A 52 -1.04 7.51 5.63
N VAL A 53 -0.50 6.67 6.50
CA VAL A 53 0.68 5.81 6.22
C VAL A 53 0.36 4.39 6.66
N LEU A 54 0.69 3.41 5.82
CA LEU A 54 0.66 2.00 6.20
C LEU A 54 1.82 1.71 7.17
N ILE A 55 1.52 1.54 8.44
CA ILE A 55 2.54 1.34 9.50
C ILE A 55 2.73 -0.13 9.90
N GLU A 56 1.91 -1.04 9.37
CA GLU A 56 1.97 -2.48 9.67
C GLU A 56 1.92 -3.29 8.38
N GLY A 57 2.54 -4.48 8.41
CA GLY A 57 2.53 -5.50 7.36
C GLY A 57 2.79 -6.87 7.96
N ASP A 58 2.62 -7.95 7.19
CA ASP A 58 2.96 -9.30 7.68
C ASP A 58 4.49 -9.51 7.59
N PRO A 59 5.21 -9.71 8.71
CA PRO A 59 6.66 -9.84 8.69
C PRO A 59 7.14 -11.09 7.95
N ASN A 60 6.27 -12.07 7.71
CA ASN A 60 6.56 -13.27 6.91
C ASN A 60 6.25 -13.06 5.41
N CYS A 61 5.67 -11.92 5.03
CA CYS A 61 5.35 -11.57 3.65
C CYS A 61 6.14 -10.32 3.26
N GLN A 62 7.38 -10.54 2.84
CA GLN A 62 8.30 -9.48 2.44
C GLN A 62 8.46 -9.48 0.92
N VAL A 63 8.53 -8.29 0.33
CA VAL A 63 8.83 -8.08 -1.08
C VAL A 63 10.23 -7.48 -1.19
N SER A 64 11.05 -8.04 -2.07
CA SER A 64 12.47 -7.66 -2.28
C SER A 64 12.63 -6.58 -3.35
#